data_AF-A0A4Q4CTH3-F1
#
_entry.id   AF-A0A4Q4CTH3-F1
#
_cell.length_a   1.000
_cell.length_b   1.000
_cell.length_c   1.000
_cell.angle_alpha   90.00
_cell.angle_beta   90.00
_cell.angle_gamma   90.00
#
_symmetry.space_group_name_H-M   'P 1'
#
loop_
_entity.id
_entity.type
_entity.pdbx_description
1 polymer ?
#
loop_
_entity_poly.entity_id
_entity_poly.type
_entity_poly.pdbx_seq_one_letter_code
_entity_poly.pdbx_strand_id
1 'polypeptide(L)'
;MSDRILSERQARDWSQTELARRAGVTRQLVSAVEAGRHVPGVTAALALAQALGTSVEQLFGRPGPDSAVDVLGAVQAVGTAVGVGRVGDRFVSAPRTFGADGPEGWGVADAVVTDTGFEWLPGPGPA
;
A
#
# COMPACT_ATOMS: atom_id res chain seq x y z
N MET A 1 -8.96 1.21 3.88
CA MET A 1 -8.18 2.34 4.44
C MET A 1 -7.60 2.00 5.81
N SER A 2 -8.37 1.33 6.67
CA SER A 2 -8.08 1.05 8.08
C SER A 2 -6.91 0.11 8.34
N ASP A 3 -6.57 -0.76 7.37
CA ASP A 3 -5.57 -1.82 7.56
C ASP A 3 -4.15 -1.27 7.73
N ARG A 4 -3.80 -0.15 7.09
CA ARG A 4 -2.43 0.38 7.13
C ARG A 4 -1.99 0.80 8.53
N ILE A 5 -2.84 1.49 9.28
CA ILE A 5 -2.52 1.91 10.65
C ILE A 5 -2.41 0.69 11.57
N LEU A 6 -3.31 -0.28 11.41
CA LEU A 6 -3.28 -1.53 12.16
C LEU A 6 -1.97 -2.30 11.89
N SER A 7 -1.61 -2.47 10.61
CA SER A 7 -0.39 -3.15 10.18
C SER A 7 0.88 -2.45 10.66
N GLU A 8 0.99 -1.13 10.49
CA GLU A 8 2.14 -0.35 10.97
C GLU A 8 2.30 -0.45 12.50
N ARG A 9 1.18 -0.42 13.23
CA ARG A 9 1.19 -0.58 14.68
C ARG A 9 1.65 -1.98 15.09
N GLN A 10 1.13 -3.02 14.44
CA GLN A 10 1.47 -4.41 14.73
C GLN A 10 2.93 -4.73 14.37
N ALA A 11 3.45 -4.18 13.27
CA ALA A 11 4.85 -4.32 12.87
C ALA A 11 5.85 -3.76 13.92
N ARG A 12 5.37 -2.92 14.85
CA ARG A 12 6.14 -2.35 15.96
C ARG A 12 5.81 -2.97 17.31
N ASP A 13 4.99 -4.02 17.35
CA ASP A 13 4.47 -4.67 18.57
C ASP A 13 3.75 -3.71 19.52
N TRP A 14 3.12 -2.66 18.98
CA TRP A 14 2.41 -1.67 19.81
C TRP A 14 0.96 -2.08 20.02
N SER A 15 0.42 -1.82 21.22
CA SER A 15 -1.03 -1.86 21.45
C SER A 15 -1.69 -0.56 20.96
N GLN A 16 -3.02 -0.57 20.78
CA GLN A 16 -3.78 0.66 20.46
C GLN A 16 -3.55 1.77 21.50
N THR A 17 -3.42 1.39 22.78
CA THR A 17 -3.10 2.31 23.87
C THR A 17 -1.72 2.93 23.69
N GLU A 18 -0.76 2.15 23.22
CA GLU A 18 0.63 2.56 23.08
C GLU A 18 0.83 3.47 21.86
N LEU A 19 0.10 3.23 20.76
CA LEU A 19 0.00 4.18 19.65
C LEU A 19 -0.69 5.49 20.09
N ALA A 20 -1.82 5.39 20.80
CA ALA A 20 -2.55 6.55 21.32
C ALA A 20 -1.65 7.43 22.20
N ARG A 21 -0.90 6.82 23.11
CA ARG A 21 0.07 7.51 23.98
C ARG A 21 1.15 8.23 23.18
N ARG A 22 1.74 7.58 22.17
CA ARG A 22 2.78 8.18 21.32
C ARG A 22 2.26 9.32 20.45
N ALA A 23 1.06 9.18 19.91
CA ALA A 23 0.43 10.17 19.05
C ALA A 23 -0.30 11.28 19.83
N GLY A 24 -0.38 11.22 21.16
CA GLY A 24 -1.09 12.21 21.96
C GLY A 24 -2.61 12.24 21.70
N VAL A 25 -3.19 11.11 21.34
CA VAL A 25 -4.63 10.96 21.05
C VAL A 25 -5.28 9.94 21.99
N THR A 26 -6.60 9.79 21.93
CA THR A 26 -7.30 8.79 22.75
C THR A 26 -7.21 7.39 22.12
N ARG A 27 -7.20 6.35 22.98
CA ARG A 27 -7.31 4.95 22.52
C ARG A 27 -8.59 4.71 21.70
N GLN A 28 -9.69 5.39 22.04
CA GLN A 28 -10.94 5.32 21.29
C GLN A 28 -10.81 5.87 19.87
N LEU A 29 -10.08 6.98 19.69
CA LEU A 29 -9.78 7.50 18.35
C LEU A 29 -9.00 6.48 17.53
N VAL A 30 -7.92 5.93 18.09
CA VAL A 30 -7.13 4.87 17.42
C VAL A 30 -8.02 3.67 17.04
N SER A 31 -8.84 3.17 17.97
CA SER A 31 -9.73 2.05 17.71
C SER A 31 -10.78 2.35 16.63
N ALA A 32 -11.35 3.56 16.62
CA ALA A 32 -12.34 3.96 15.62
C ALA A 32 -11.72 4.13 14.23
N VAL A 33 -10.49 4.65 14.16
CA VAL A 33 -9.72 4.80 12.92
C VAL A 33 -9.31 3.43 12.37
N GLU A 34 -8.75 2.55 13.21
CA GLU A 34 -8.38 1.18 12.81
C GLU A 34 -9.59 0.35 12.37
N ALA A 35 -10.78 0.62 12.89
CA ALA A 35 -12.01 -0.03 12.45
C ALA A 35 -12.65 0.64 11.22
N GLY A 36 -12.07 1.72 10.69
CA GLY A 36 -12.63 2.48 9.57
C GLY A 36 -13.94 3.22 9.90
N ARG A 37 -14.31 3.32 11.17
CA ARG A 37 -15.54 3.99 11.64
C ARG A 37 -15.38 5.50 11.77
N HIS A 38 -14.15 6.01 11.75
CA HIS A 38 -13.88 7.43 11.92
C HIS A 38 -12.71 7.86 11.05
N VAL A 39 -12.88 8.98 10.35
CA VAL A 39 -11.79 9.69 9.68
C VAL A 39 -11.26 10.74 10.65
N PRO A 40 -9.99 10.65 11.07
CA PRO A 40 -9.44 11.60 12.03
C PRO A 40 -9.30 12.99 11.38
N GLY A 41 -9.47 14.05 12.17
CA GLY A 41 -9.13 15.40 11.73
C GLY A 41 -7.64 15.56 11.43
N VAL A 42 -7.26 16.62 10.69
CA VAL A 42 -5.90 16.85 10.20
C VAL A 42 -4.84 16.73 11.30
N THR A 43 -5.05 17.35 12.46
CA THR A 43 -4.10 17.29 13.58
C THR A 43 -3.88 15.87 14.09
N ALA A 44 -4.95 15.08 14.25
CA ALA A 44 -4.86 13.70 14.70
C ALA A 44 -4.21 12.80 13.64
N ALA A 45 -4.51 13.03 12.35
CA ALA A 45 -3.89 12.31 11.24
C ALA A 45 -2.36 12.55 11.19
N LEU A 46 -1.93 13.81 11.31
CA LEU A 46 -0.51 14.17 11.37
C LEU A 46 0.20 13.57 12.58
N ALA A 47 -0.44 13.61 13.76
CA ALA A 47 0.13 13.05 14.98
C ALA A 47 0.30 11.52 14.91
N LEU A 48 -0.68 10.82 14.33
CA LEU A 48 -0.59 9.38 14.06
C LEU A 48 0.55 9.06 13.07
N ALA A 49 0.66 9.83 11.98
CA ALA A 49 1.71 9.68 10.99
C ALA A 49 3.11 9.87 11.59
N GLN A 50 3.31 10.95 12.37
CA GLN A 50 4.56 11.19 13.09
C GLN A 50 4.90 10.10 14.09
N ALA A 51 3.91 9.65 14.88
CA ALA A 51 4.13 8.58 15.87
C ALA A 51 4.54 7.25 15.22
N LEU A 52 4.05 6.97 14.01
CA LEU A 52 4.41 5.79 13.23
C LEU A 52 5.66 5.99 12.37
N GLY A 53 6.17 7.22 12.24
CA GLY A 53 7.34 7.52 11.40
C GLY A 53 7.05 7.39 9.91
N THR A 54 5.83 7.73 9.48
CA THR A 54 5.38 7.67 8.08
C THR A 54 4.65 8.96 7.70
N SER A 55 4.17 9.06 6.46
CA SER A 55 3.37 10.22 6.00
C SER A 55 1.87 9.98 6.12
N VAL A 56 1.09 11.07 6.11
CA VAL A 56 -0.37 11.01 6.10
C VAL A 56 -0.87 10.36 4.80
N GLU A 57 -0.17 10.60 3.68
CA GLU A 57 -0.46 10.01 2.37
C GLU A 57 -0.24 8.49 2.39
N GLN A 58 0.78 8.00 3.09
CA GLN A 58 0.99 6.57 3.24
C GLN A 58 -0.11 5.91 4.09
N LEU A 59 -0.55 6.56 5.18
CA LEU A 59 -1.60 6.02 6.05
C LEU A 59 -3.02 6.13 5.48
N PHE A 60 -3.33 7.24 4.82
CA PHE A 60 -4.69 7.63 4.43
C PHE A 60 -4.83 8.00 2.95
N GLY A 61 -3.78 7.87 2.14
CA GLY A 61 -3.85 8.09 0.71
C GLY A 61 -4.62 6.97 0.01
N ARG A 62 -5.41 7.34 -1.01
CA ARG A 62 -5.92 6.34 -1.94
C ARG A 62 -4.74 5.80 -2.77
N PRO A 63 -4.73 4.50 -3.07
CA PRO A 63 -3.89 3.97 -4.13
C PRO A 63 -4.13 4.81 -5.40
N GLY A 64 -3.05 5.35 -5.99
CA GLY A 64 -3.14 6.21 -7.17
C GLY A 64 -3.69 5.46 -8.39
N PRO A 65 -3.98 6.15 -9.50
CA PRO A 65 -4.33 5.48 -10.75
C PRO A 65 -3.23 4.49 -11.18
N ASP A 66 -1.97 4.68 -10.76
CA ASP A 66 -0.85 3.78 -11.03
C ASP A 66 -0.56 2.78 -9.89
N SER A 67 -1.56 2.47 -9.04
CA SER A 67 -1.42 1.38 -8.07
C SER A 67 -2.00 0.10 -8.65
N ALA A 68 -1.14 -0.86 -8.97
CA ALA A 68 -1.59 -2.17 -9.38
C ALA A 68 -2.02 -2.99 -8.17
N VAL A 69 -3.17 -3.67 -8.28
CA VAL A 69 -3.57 -4.70 -7.32
C VAL A 69 -2.90 -6.02 -7.70
N ASP A 70 -2.23 -6.69 -6.76
CA ASP A 70 -1.66 -8.01 -7.03
C ASP A 70 -2.77 -9.03 -7.34
N VAL A 71 -2.72 -9.66 -8.53
CA VAL A 71 -3.74 -10.62 -8.99
C VAL A 71 -3.69 -11.95 -8.21
N LEU A 72 -2.51 -12.32 -7.71
CA LEU A 72 -2.25 -13.57 -7.00
C LEU A 72 -2.44 -13.44 -5.49
N GLY A 73 -2.83 -12.25 -5.00
CA GLY A 73 -2.97 -11.96 -3.57
C GLY A 73 -1.65 -11.94 -2.82
N ALA A 74 -0.52 -11.88 -3.53
CA ALA A 74 0.80 -11.84 -2.95
C ALA A 74 1.20 -10.40 -2.60
N VAL A 75 1.88 -10.21 -1.48
CA VAL A 75 2.56 -8.94 -1.20
C VAL A 75 3.88 -8.96 -1.98
N GLN A 76 4.00 -8.05 -2.95
CA GLN A 76 5.23 -7.89 -3.72
C GLN A 76 6.19 -6.95 -2.99
N ALA A 77 7.47 -7.34 -2.89
CA ALA A 77 8.48 -6.49 -2.28
C ALA A 77 8.77 -5.28 -3.19
N VAL A 78 9.06 -4.12 -2.58
CA VAL A 78 9.56 -2.94 -3.31
C VAL A 78 10.80 -3.35 -4.11
N GLY A 79 10.87 -2.92 -5.38
CA GLY A 79 11.93 -3.31 -6.30
C GLY A 79 11.65 -4.59 -7.11
N THR A 80 10.53 -5.29 -6.85
CA THR A 80 10.14 -6.46 -7.65
C THR A 80 9.76 -6.03 -9.06
N ALA A 81 10.33 -6.69 -10.08
CA ALA A 81 9.94 -6.52 -11.47
C ALA A 81 8.61 -7.23 -11.75
N VAL A 82 7.66 -6.51 -12.35
CA VAL A 82 6.29 -6.98 -12.54
C VAL A 82 5.82 -6.80 -13.97
N GLY A 83 4.89 -7.65 -14.38
CA GLY A 83 4.00 -7.34 -15.49
C GLY A 83 2.77 -6.61 -14.96
N VAL A 84 2.34 -5.55 -15.64
CA VAL A 84 1.14 -4.79 -15.27
C VAL A 84 0.13 -4.89 -16.38
N GLY A 85 -1.13 -5.19 -16.05
CA GLY A 85 -2.25 -5.21 -16.99
C GLY A 85 -3.42 -4.38 -16.49
N ARG A 86 -4.38 -4.05 -17.36
CA ARG A 86 -5.60 -3.30 -16.99
C ARG A 86 -6.83 -4.20 -16.98
N VAL A 87 -7.57 -4.20 -15.88
CA VAL A 87 -8.88 -4.87 -15.73
C VAL A 87 -9.92 -3.81 -15.38
N GLY A 88 -10.73 -3.41 -16.36
CA GLY A 88 -11.65 -2.29 -16.21
C GLY A 88 -10.90 -0.96 -16.01
N ASP A 89 -11.15 -0.30 -14.88
CA ASP A 89 -10.49 0.94 -14.45
C ASP A 89 -9.30 0.71 -13.51
N ARG A 90 -8.93 -0.55 -13.25
CA ARG A 90 -7.88 -0.91 -12.31
C ARG A 90 -6.68 -1.51 -13.02
N PHE A 91 -5.49 -1.13 -12.57
CA PHE A 91 -4.28 -1.85 -12.91
C PHE A 91 -4.12 -3.05 -11.97
N VAL A 92 -3.57 -4.12 -12.51
CA VAL A 92 -3.26 -5.33 -11.78
C VAL A 92 -1.83 -5.77 -12.09
N SER A 93 -1.13 -6.30 -11.09
CA SER A 93 0.26 -6.73 -11.24
C SER A 93 0.40 -8.21 -10.93
N ALA A 94 1.37 -8.84 -11.59
CA ALA A 94 1.83 -10.17 -11.27
C ALA A 94 3.36 -10.18 -11.19
N PRO A 95 3.95 -10.88 -10.20
CA PRO A 95 5.39 -11.07 -10.14
C PRO A 95 5.83 -11.86 -11.38
N ARG A 96 6.94 -11.46 -12.01
CA ARG A 96 7.53 -12.30 -13.06
C ARG A 96 8.43 -13.36 -12.42
N THR A 97 7.89 -14.53 -12.11
CA THR A 97 8.73 -15.73 -12.01
C THR A 97 9.22 -16.05 -13.41
N PHE A 98 10.49 -15.76 -13.71
CA PHE A 98 11.13 -16.19 -14.95
C PHE A 98 11.10 -17.74 -15.01
N GLY A 99 10.24 -18.30 -15.86
CA GLY A 99 10.02 -19.74 -15.99
C GLY A 99 9.00 -20.03 -17.10
N ALA A 100 9.10 -21.20 -17.72
CA ALA A 100 8.48 -21.60 -19.00
C ALA A 100 6.94 -21.58 -19.06
N ASP A 101 6.25 -21.20 -17.98
CA ASP A 101 4.79 -21.22 -17.84
C ASP A 101 4.15 -19.82 -17.78
N GLY A 102 4.90 -18.76 -18.07
CA GLY A 102 4.34 -17.41 -18.20
C GLY A 102 3.41 -17.33 -19.44
N PRO A 103 2.26 -16.60 -19.37
CA PRO A 103 1.40 -16.44 -20.53
C PRO A 103 2.17 -15.83 -21.71
N GLU A 104 1.98 -16.42 -22.89
CA GLU A 104 2.63 -16.00 -24.13
C GLU A 104 2.43 -14.48 -24.38
N GLY A 105 3.51 -13.73 -24.63
CA GLY A 105 3.47 -12.28 -24.92
C GLY A 105 3.94 -11.35 -23.79
N TRP A 106 4.27 -11.91 -22.62
CA TRP A 106 4.66 -11.18 -21.41
C TRP A 106 6.21 -11.20 -21.23
N GLY A 107 6.94 -10.68 -22.23
CA GLY A 107 8.40 -10.88 -22.36
C GLY A 107 9.32 -9.90 -21.63
N VAL A 108 8.85 -8.69 -21.27
CA VAL A 108 9.66 -7.65 -20.61
C VAL A 108 8.88 -7.09 -19.42
N ALA A 109 9.56 -6.79 -18.30
CA ALA A 109 8.90 -6.11 -17.18
C ALA A 109 8.38 -4.75 -17.63
N ASP A 110 7.14 -4.44 -17.27
CA ASP A 110 6.53 -3.15 -17.62
C ASP A 110 6.86 -2.12 -16.55
N ALA A 111 6.98 -2.56 -15.30
CA ALA A 111 7.22 -1.68 -14.16
C ALA A 111 7.96 -2.38 -13.02
N VAL A 112 8.39 -1.57 -12.06
CA VAL A 112 8.99 -2.00 -10.79
C VAL A 112 8.08 -1.55 -9.64
N VAL A 113 7.83 -2.43 -8.67
CA VAL A 113 7.00 -2.10 -7.50
C VAL A 113 7.65 -1.01 -6.66
N THR A 114 6.88 0.01 -6.30
CA THR A 114 7.26 1.08 -5.36
C THR A 114 6.44 0.98 -4.08
N ASP A 115 6.74 1.82 -3.10
CA ASP A 115 5.98 1.98 -1.87
C ASP A 115 4.55 2.50 -2.08
N THR A 116 4.28 3.10 -3.24
CA THR A 116 3.01 3.77 -3.58
C THR A 116 2.26 3.13 -4.76
N GLY A 117 2.88 2.16 -5.46
CA GLY A 117 2.34 1.54 -6.66
C GLY A 117 3.43 0.89 -7.48
N PHE A 118 3.63 1.37 -8.70
CA PHE A 118 4.72 0.93 -9.56
C PHE A 118 5.33 2.10 -10.34
N GLU A 119 6.59 1.95 -10.73
CA GLU A 119 7.31 2.86 -11.63
C GLU A 119 7.49 2.18 -12.98
N TRP A 120 6.95 2.80 -14.04
CA TRP A 120 7.06 2.28 -15.40
C TRP A 120 8.51 2.24 -15.87
N LEU A 121 8.93 1.10 -16.41
CA LEU A 121 10.19 0.97 -17.11
C LEU A 121 10.10 1.60 -18.52
N PRO A 122 11.22 2.04 -19.11
CA PRO A 122 11.21 2.59 -20.46
C PRO A 122 10.64 1.59 -21.49
N GLY A 123 9.56 1.95 -22.16
CA GLY A 123 8.89 1.10 -23.16
C GLY A 123 7.41 1.47 -23.34
N PRO A 124 6.71 0.86 -24.32
CA PRO A 124 5.26 1.00 -24.41
C PRO A 124 4.62 0.32 -23.18
N GLY A 125 3.82 1.08 -22.44
CA GLY A 125 2.98 0.51 -21.37
C GLY A 125 1.95 -0.48 -21.94
N PRO A 126 1.31 -1.29 -21.09
CA PRO A 126 0.29 -2.24 -21.50
C PRO A 126 -0.87 -1.51 -22.21
N ALA A 127 -1.28 -2.03 -23.36
CA ALA A 127 -2.40 -1.51 -24.16
C ALA A 127 -3.77 -1.78 -23.53
#